data_AF-A0A199UM38-F1
#
_entry.id   AF-A0A199UM38-F1
#
_cell.length_a   1.000
_cell.length_b   1.000
_cell.length_c   1.000
_cell.angle_alpha   90.00
_cell.angle_beta   90.00
_cell.angle_gamma   90.00
#
_symmetry.space_group_name_H-M   'P 1'
#
loop_
_entity.id
_entity.type
_entity.pdbx_description
1 polymer ?
#
loop_
_entity_poly.entity_id
_entity_poly.type
_entity_poly.pdbx_seq_one_letter_code
_entity_poly.pdbx_strand_id
1 'polypeptide(L)'
;MGWAKKKDDEASLSSPLVIAENDLLRASHKTQHGLHVLDLVDAGALEPTSVIYSSIIKRCTQLQKLKAGKIVHAHFLNSRLKGDVFFHNSIINMYCKCGSLEDAHKAFDEMPSRDMVSWTALITGYAQSDRPREALELFPRMLRLDLRPNGFTFASLFKACGAFSDDETGKQIHGVCIKYGCDLDVYVGSALLDMYARHGNMNEACLIFEHLDSKNEVSWNALIAGHARKEDAETALKLFCDMQRNGFGATHFTYSSIFSACAGIGALEQGKWVHAHMVKSGQKLTAFVGNTILDMYAKSGSIGDARKVFDRLDKRDIVSWNSMLTACAHHGLGKEAVSIFEEMRRIGIQPNQITFLCVLTACSHGGLLREGKHYFEMMKKYKLEPEVEHYVTIVDLLGRSGFLDQARDFVRKMPIEPNAAVWGALLGACRMHKNAELGQYAAERVFKLDPNDAGPCVLLYNIYATADAEYYKSKLLSVHALRIFVNLG
;
A
#
# COMPACT_ATOMS: atom_id res chain seq x y z
N MET A 1 -66.11 50.19 30.91
CA MET A 1 -65.06 51.07 31.48
C MET A 1 -64.06 50.19 32.21
N GLY A 2 -62.82 50.14 31.74
CA GLY A 2 -61.70 49.43 32.36
C GLY A 2 -60.49 49.65 31.45
N TRP A 3 -59.66 50.67 31.69
CA TRP A 3 -58.51 50.70 32.60
C TRP A 3 -57.48 49.59 32.32
N ALA A 4 -56.36 50.03 31.76
CA ALA A 4 -55.14 49.29 31.53
C ALA A 4 -54.31 49.12 32.82
N LYS A 5 -53.61 47.98 32.94
CA LYS A 5 -52.29 47.77 33.57
C LYS A 5 -51.87 46.31 33.27
N LYS A 6 -50.88 46.03 32.42
CA LYS A 6 -49.40 46.03 32.57
C LYS A 6 -48.85 44.70 33.15
N LYS A 7 -47.90 44.10 32.41
CA LYS A 7 -46.98 42.98 32.73
C LYS A 7 -47.63 41.58 32.77
N ASP A 8 -47.06 40.51 32.20
CA ASP A 8 -45.64 40.11 32.17
C ASP A 8 -45.10 39.67 30.79
N ASP A 9 -43.91 40.19 30.47
CA ASP A 9 -42.87 39.51 29.68
C ASP A 9 -42.31 38.35 30.52
N GLU A 10 -42.44 37.10 30.06
CA GLU A 10 -41.56 35.94 30.37
C GLU A 10 -42.23 34.64 29.90
N ALA A 11 -41.99 34.22 28.65
CA ALA A 11 -42.06 32.81 28.22
C ALA A 11 -41.65 32.65 26.75
N SER A 12 -40.35 32.77 26.45
CA SER A 12 -39.80 32.15 25.24
C SER A 12 -38.42 31.54 25.56
N LEU A 13 -38.44 30.43 26.30
CA LEU A 13 -37.24 29.62 26.53
C LEU A 13 -37.39 28.25 25.85
N SER A 14 -36.51 28.09 24.85
CA SER A 14 -35.77 26.88 24.51
C SER A 14 -36.55 25.62 24.09
N SER A 15 -36.86 25.52 22.79
CA SER A 15 -36.66 24.26 22.07
C SER A 15 -35.21 24.18 21.61
N PRO A 16 -34.44 23.10 21.85
CA PRO A 16 -33.08 22.98 21.34
C PRO A 16 -33.12 22.98 19.80
N LEU A 17 -32.41 23.92 19.19
CA LEU A 17 -32.28 24.02 17.74
C LEU A 17 -31.47 22.79 17.25
N VAL A 18 -32.16 21.78 16.71
CA VAL A 18 -31.51 20.56 16.20
C VAL A 18 -31.03 20.84 14.78
N ILE A 19 -29.70 20.96 14.61
CA ILE A 19 -29.07 21.09 13.29
C ILE A 19 -28.90 19.69 12.69
N ALA A 20 -29.35 19.49 11.44
CA ALA A 20 -29.15 18.24 10.73
C ALA A 20 -27.66 18.00 10.42
N GLU A 21 -27.20 16.74 10.46
CA GLU A 21 -25.78 16.39 10.23
C GLU A 21 -25.19 16.91 8.91
N ASN A 22 -26.04 17.09 7.89
CA ASN A 22 -25.63 17.62 6.59
C ASN A 22 -25.36 19.13 6.60
N ASP A 23 -25.94 19.87 7.56
CA ASP A 23 -25.80 21.32 7.67
C ASP A 23 -24.67 21.74 8.62
N LEU A 24 -24.05 20.79 9.34
CA LEU A 24 -22.98 21.06 10.31
C LEU A 24 -21.75 21.74 9.71
N LEU A 25 -21.47 21.52 8.42
CA LEU A 25 -20.34 22.11 7.69
C LEU A 25 -20.77 23.15 6.66
N ARG A 26 -22.01 23.64 6.75
CA ARG A 26 -22.52 24.66 5.83
C ARG A 26 -21.71 25.95 5.98
N ALA A 27 -21.28 26.51 4.84
CA ALA A 27 -20.53 27.76 4.81
C ALA A 27 -21.36 28.90 5.40
N SER A 28 -20.68 29.77 6.15
CA SER A 28 -21.25 31.02 6.64
C SER A 28 -21.71 31.91 5.49
N HIS A 29 -22.85 32.57 5.66
CA HIS A 29 -23.30 33.64 4.78
C HIS A 29 -22.71 35.01 5.16
N LYS A 30 -22.10 35.12 6.36
CA LYS A 30 -21.56 36.36 6.93
C LYS A 30 -20.05 36.50 6.72
N THR A 31 -19.32 35.39 6.68
CA THR A 31 -17.86 35.38 6.52
C THR A 31 -17.45 34.42 5.41
N GLN A 32 -16.55 34.88 4.53
CA GLN A 32 -16.10 34.12 3.34
C GLN A 32 -15.46 32.76 3.69
N HIS A 33 -15.09 32.57 4.96
CA HIS A 33 -14.39 31.39 5.47
C HIS A 33 -14.96 30.86 6.80
N GLY A 34 -16.19 31.21 7.19
CA GLY A 34 -16.80 30.71 8.44
C GLY A 34 -17.74 29.54 8.23
N LEU A 35 -18.22 28.96 9.33
CA LEU A 35 -19.28 27.94 9.34
C LEU A 35 -20.55 28.56 9.92
N HIS A 36 -21.69 28.33 9.26
CA HIS A 36 -22.98 28.86 9.69
C HIS A 36 -23.33 28.45 11.13
N VAL A 37 -22.99 27.22 11.54
CA VAL A 37 -23.21 26.75 12.91
C VAL A 37 -22.42 27.56 13.94
N LEU A 38 -21.20 28.01 13.60
CA LEU A 38 -20.40 28.84 14.50
C LEU A 38 -20.94 30.28 14.53
N ASP A 39 -21.46 30.81 13.42
CA ASP A 39 -22.14 32.11 13.42
C ASP A 39 -23.38 32.12 14.34
N LEU A 40 -24.10 31.00 14.43
CA LEU A 40 -25.25 30.84 15.33
C LEU A 40 -24.81 30.80 16.80
N VAL A 41 -23.65 30.20 17.09
CA VAL A 41 -23.04 30.22 18.42
C VAL A 41 -22.62 31.64 18.79
N ASP A 42 -21.95 32.36 17.88
CA ASP A 42 -21.51 33.75 18.10
C ASP A 42 -22.68 34.73 18.26
N ALA A 43 -23.79 34.48 17.56
CA ALA A 43 -25.02 35.27 17.69
C ALA A 43 -25.83 34.96 18.97
N GLY A 44 -25.39 34.01 19.80
CA GLY A 44 -26.10 33.57 21.00
C GLY A 44 -27.37 32.74 20.71
N ALA A 45 -27.57 32.29 19.47
CA ALA A 45 -28.69 31.45 19.09
C ALA A 45 -28.47 29.96 19.45
N LEU A 46 -27.21 29.59 19.71
CA LEU A 46 -26.80 28.26 20.18
C LEU A 46 -25.78 28.40 21.31
N GLU A 47 -26.00 27.65 22.39
CA GLU A 47 -25.03 27.56 23.48
C GLU A 47 -23.79 26.77 23.04
N PRO A 48 -22.56 27.31 23.21
CA PRO A 48 -21.33 26.59 22.90
C PRO A 48 -21.16 25.42 23.87
N THR A 49 -21.55 24.23 23.44
CA THR A 49 -21.40 22.98 24.21
C THR A 49 -20.37 22.06 23.57
N SER A 50 -19.70 21.24 24.39
CA SER A 50 -18.74 20.23 23.92
C SER A 50 -19.37 19.30 22.88
N VAL A 51 -20.68 18.99 23.01
CA VAL A 51 -21.44 18.16 22.07
C VAL A 51 -21.53 18.77 20.66
N ILE A 52 -21.82 20.07 20.54
CA ILE A 52 -21.91 20.74 19.23
C ILE A 52 -20.55 20.73 18.55
N TYR A 53 -19.51 21.14 19.28
CA TYR A 53 -18.15 21.14 18.75
C TYR A 53 -17.67 19.74 18.35
N SER A 54 -17.90 18.72 19.19
CA SER A 54 -17.57 17.32 18.87
C SER A 54 -18.31 16.81 17.64
N SER A 55 -19.57 17.20 17.44
CA SER A 55 -20.35 16.80 16.27
C SER A 55 -19.77 17.40 14.98
N ILE A 56 -19.39 18.67 15.00
CA ILE A 56 -18.77 19.35 13.85
C ILE A 56 -17.39 18.72 13.55
N ILE A 57 -16.54 18.52 14.57
CA ILE A 57 -15.22 17.91 14.41
C ILE A 57 -15.33 16.47 13.89
N LYS A 58 -16.26 15.66 14.43
CA LYS A 58 -16.50 14.30 13.93
C LYS A 58 -16.84 14.32 12.43
N ARG A 59 -17.67 15.27 11.99
CA ARG A 59 -18.01 15.44 10.57
C ARG A 59 -16.79 15.89 9.74
N CYS A 60 -15.98 16.82 10.25
CA CYS A 60 -14.72 17.21 9.62
C CYS A 60 -13.77 16.03 9.44
N THR A 61 -13.63 15.18 10.46
CA THR A 61 -12.81 13.96 10.44
C THR A 61 -13.31 12.96 9.40
N GLN A 62 -14.63 12.70 9.36
CA GLN A 62 -15.23 11.76 8.41
C GLN A 62 -15.07 12.21 6.94
N LEU A 63 -15.21 13.51 6.68
CA LEU A 63 -15.09 14.08 5.34
C LEU A 63 -13.69 14.59 5.00
N GLN A 64 -12.72 14.44 5.92
CA GLN A 64 -11.36 14.95 5.84
C GLN A 64 -11.28 16.44 5.43
N LYS A 65 -12.19 17.27 5.98
CA LYS A 65 -12.30 18.71 5.66
C LYS A 65 -11.39 19.53 6.57
N LEU A 66 -10.08 19.52 6.30
CA LEU A 66 -9.06 20.22 7.10
C LEU A 66 -9.36 21.70 7.32
N LYS A 67 -9.79 22.44 6.28
CA LYS A 67 -10.09 23.88 6.38
C LYS A 67 -11.20 24.16 7.40
N ALA A 68 -12.29 23.39 7.34
CA ALA A 68 -13.39 23.47 8.30
C ALA A 68 -12.91 23.13 9.73
N GLY A 69 -12.09 22.09 9.86
CA GLY A 69 -11.46 21.72 11.13
C GLY A 69 -10.63 22.86 11.75
N LYS A 70 -9.84 23.58 10.95
CA LYS A 70 -9.05 24.74 11.41
C LYS A 70 -9.93 25.89 11.92
N ILE A 71 -11.04 26.16 11.23
CA ILE A 71 -12.00 27.19 11.64
C ILE A 71 -12.61 26.84 13.01
N VAL A 72 -13.04 25.58 13.18
CA VAL A 72 -13.62 25.11 14.44
C VAL A 72 -12.58 25.15 15.57
N HIS A 73 -11.34 24.76 15.31
CA HIS A 73 -10.26 24.83 16.31
C HIS A 73 -9.99 26.28 16.75
N ALA A 74 -9.86 27.21 15.80
CA ALA A 74 -9.65 28.62 16.11
C ALA A 74 -10.83 29.22 16.90
N HIS A 75 -12.06 28.84 16.56
CA HIS A 75 -13.25 29.26 17.29
C HIS A 75 -13.27 28.70 18.72
N PHE A 76 -12.95 27.42 18.89
CA PHE A 76 -12.84 26.77 20.20
C PHE A 76 -11.81 27.43 21.12
N LEU A 77 -10.63 27.79 20.62
CA LEU A 77 -9.58 28.46 21.41
C LEU A 77 -10.03 29.83 21.98
N ASN A 78 -10.96 30.50 21.28
CA ASN A 78 -11.56 31.76 21.71
C ASN A 78 -12.82 31.58 22.57
N SER A 79 -13.29 30.35 22.76
CA SER A 79 -14.51 30.03 23.51
C SER A 79 -14.24 29.87 25.01
N ARG A 80 -15.32 29.84 25.81
CA ARG A 80 -15.26 29.51 27.24
C ARG A 80 -14.81 28.07 27.50
N LEU A 81 -14.87 27.20 26.50
CA LEU A 81 -14.51 25.78 26.59
C LEU A 81 -13.02 25.52 26.31
N LYS A 82 -12.19 26.53 26.09
CA LYS A 82 -10.76 26.38 25.72
C LYS A 82 -9.92 25.47 26.64
N GLY A 83 -10.37 25.21 27.87
CA GLY A 83 -9.72 24.30 28.83
C GLY A 83 -10.18 22.84 28.74
N ASP A 84 -11.13 22.49 27.87
CA ASP A 84 -11.69 21.13 27.74
C ASP A 84 -10.67 20.19 27.07
N VAL A 85 -9.98 19.39 27.89
CA VAL A 85 -8.97 18.40 27.47
C VAL A 85 -9.57 17.36 26.52
N PHE A 86 -10.82 16.95 26.73
CA PHE A 86 -11.47 15.96 25.86
C PHE A 86 -11.68 16.51 24.45
N PHE A 87 -12.06 17.79 24.34
CA PHE A 87 -12.20 18.42 23.05
C PHE A 87 -10.86 18.65 22.36
N HIS A 88 -9.81 19.06 23.09
CA HIS A 88 -8.44 19.11 22.55
C HIS A 88 -7.99 17.77 21.96
N ASN A 89 -8.23 16.66 22.66
CA ASN A 89 -7.93 15.32 22.17
C ASN A 89 -8.70 15.00 20.87
N SER A 90 -9.95 15.48 20.74
CA SER A 90 -10.76 15.34 19.52
C SER A 90 -10.19 16.14 18.34
N ILE A 91 -9.66 17.33 18.60
CA ILE A 91 -8.99 18.18 17.58
C ILE A 91 -7.71 17.52 17.08
N ILE A 92 -6.88 16.99 17.99
CA ILE A 92 -5.64 16.26 17.62
C ILE A 92 -5.98 15.10 16.68
N ASN A 93 -6.95 14.26 17.07
CA ASN A 93 -7.40 13.14 16.23
C ASN A 93 -7.92 13.61 14.86
N MET A 94 -8.67 14.71 14.81
CA MET A 94 -9.15 15.29 13.55
C MET A 94 -8.01 15.73 12.63
N TYR A 95 -7.01 16.44 13.16
CA TYR A 95 -5.84 16.85 12.38
C TYR A 95 -5.05 15.66 11.86
N CYS A 96 -4.79 14.66 12.71
CA CYS A 96 -4.13 13.42 12.31
C CYS A 96 -4.89 12.71 11.18
N LYS A 97 -6.22 12.57 11.28
CA LYS A 97 -7.04 11.93 10.24
C LYS A 97 -7.17 12.76 8.95
N CYS A 98 -6.95 14.07 9.03
CA CYS A 98 -6.84 14.95 7.86
C CYS A 98 -5.42 15.00 7.28
N GLY A 99 -4.47 14.23 7.82
CA GLY A 99 -3.08 14.18 7.35
C GLY A 99 -2.23 15.38 7.74
N SER A 100 -2.70 16.26 8.64
CA SER A 100 -1.97 17.45 9.06
C SER A 100 -1.34 17.24 10.45
N LEU A 101 -0.24 16.50 10.47
CA LEU A 101 0.43 16.12 11.71
C LEU A 101 1.11 17.29 12.41
N GLU A 102 1.58 18.31 11.67
CA GLU A 102 2.19 19.52 12.25
C GLU A 102 1.16 20.31 13.07
N ASP A 103 -0.04 20.49 12.52
CA ASP A 103 -1.13 21.17 13.21
C ASP A 103 -1.63 20.34 14.41
N ALA A 104 -1.60 19.01 14.31
CA ALA A 104 -1.91 18.12 15.44
C ALA A 104 -0.89 18.28 16.58
N HIS A 105 0.40 18.31 16.26
CA HIS A 105 1.47 18.51 17.25
C HIS A 105 1.40 19.90 17.89
N LYS A 106 1.15 20.93 17.06
CA LYS A 106 0.96 22.30 17.55
C LYS A 106 -0.25 22.40 18.48
N ALA A 107 -1.39 21.82 18.11
CA ALA A 107 -2.57 21.79 18.97
C ALA A 107 -2.26 21.09 20.30
N PHE A 108 -1.48 20.00 20.28
CA PHE A 108 -1.00 19.33 21.48
C PHE A 108 -0.07 20.21 22.34
N ASP A 109 0.83 20.97 21.73
CA ASP A 109 1.73 21.91 22.42
C ASP A 109 1.00 23.13 23.02
N GLU A 110 -0.16 23.50 22.46
CA GLU A 110 -1.01 24.58 22.97
C GLU A 110 -1.98 24.13 24.07
N MET A 111 -2.08 22.82 24.36
CA MET A 111 -2.94 22.30 25.42
C MET A 111 -2.54 22.81 26.82
N PRO A 112 -3.47 23.37 27.61
CA PRO A 112 -3.20 23.82 28.98
C PRO A 112 -2.82 22.67 29.93
N SER A 113 -3.42 21.51 29.72
CA SER A 113 -3.16 20.27 30.46
C SER A 113 -3.21 19.10 29.50
N ARG A 114 -2.32 18.12 29.70
CA ARG A 114 -2.20 16.92 28.86
C ARG A 114 -2.33 15.71 29.77
N ASP A 115 -3.26 14.84 29.44
CA ASP A 115 -3.44 13.57 30.13
C ASP A 115 -2.91 12.42 29.28
N MET A 116 -3.04 11.19 29.80
CA MET A 116 -2.67 9.98 29.05
C MET A 116 -3.37 9.93 27.68
N VAL A 117 -4.63 10.36 27.57
CA VAL A 117 -5.40 10.31 26.31
C VAL A 117 -4.81 11.27 25.28
N SER A 118 -4.36 12.46 25.70
CA SER A 118 -3.67 13.42 24.82
C SER A 118 -2.41 12.83 24.20
N TRP A 119 -1.57 12.18 25.01
CA TRP A 119 -0.35 11.52 24.55
C TRP A 119 -0.66 10.33 23.64
N THR A 120 -1.60 9.47 24.03
CA THR A 120 -2.03 8.34 23.21
C THR A 120 -2.57 8.81 21.86
N ALA A 121 -3.42 9.85 21.82
CA ALA A 121 -3.98 10.38 20.58
C ALA A 121 -2.89 10.86 19.61
N LEU A 122 -1.87 11.57 20.12
CA LEU A 122 -0.76 12.04 19.31
C LEU A 122 0.11 10.87 18.81
N ILE A 123 0.47 9.92 19.68
CA ILE A 123 1.23 8.71 19.32
C ILE A 123 0.49 7.90 18.25
N THR A 124 -0.81 7.65 18.43
CA THR A 124 -1.66 6.95 17.46
C THR A 124 -1.71 7.71 16.13
N GLY A 125 -1.79 9.04 16.16
CA GLY A 125 -1.77 9.89 14.98
C GLY A 125 -0.51 9.71 14.12
N TYR A 126 0.66 9.79 14.75
CA TYR A 126 1.96 9.56 14.10
C TYR A 126 2.12 8.12 13.62
N ALA A 127 1.75 7.13 14.45
CA ALA A 127 1.86 5.70 14.12
C ALA A 127 0.97 5.25 12.95
N GLN A 128 -0.14 5.95 12.70
CA GLN A 128 -1.05 5.65 11.59
C GLN A 128 -0.73 6.43 10.30
N SER A 129 0.28 7.29 10.34
CA SER A 129 0.70 8.15 9.24
C SER A 129 2.13 7.78 8.79
N ASP A 130 2.68 8.46 7.78
CA ASP A 130 4.01 8.17 7.21
C ASP A 130 5.19 8.60 8.12
N ARG A 131 4.93 8.82 9.42
CA ARG A 131 5.89 9.29 10.42
C ARG A 131 5.89 8.43 11.70
N PRO A 132 6.15 7.11 11.59
CA PRO A 132 6.12 6.20 12.73
C PRO A 132 7.27 6.43 13.72
N ARG A 133 8.37 7.07 13.32
CA ARG A 133 9.54 7.29 14.18
C ARG A 133 9.22 8.26 15.31
N GLU A 134 8.52 9.33 14.98
CA GLU A 134 8.06 10.35 15.91
C GLU A 134 7.10 9.77 16.95
N ALA A 135 6.28 8.78 16.58
CA ALA A 135 5.44 8.05 17.54
C ALA A 135 6.28 7.35 18.61
N LEU A 136 7.39 6.71 18.21
CA LEU A 136 8.31 6.01 19.10
C LEU A 136 9.11 7.00 19.98
N GLU A 137 9.47 8.18 19.46
CA GLU A 137 10.17 9.23 20.21
C GLU A 137 9.32 9.91 21.29
N LEU A 138 7.99 9.97 21.08
CA LEU A 138 7.04 10.51 22.05
C LEU A 138 6.85 9.59 23.25
N PHE A 139 7.03 8.28 23.09
CA PHE A 139 6.77 7.30 24.15
C PHE A 139 7.68 7.44 25.38
N PRO A 140 9.02 7.56 25.25
CA PRO A 140 9.88 7.85 26.39
C PRO A 140 9.54 9.17 27.10
N ARG A 141 9.01 10.18 26.38
CA ARG A 141 8.57 11.45 26.98
C ARG A 141 7.34 11.24 27.85
N MET A 142 6.36 10.47 27.37
CA MET A 142 5.18 10.09 28.16
C MET A 142 5.59 9.36 29.45
N LEU A 143 6.53 8.42 29.37
CA LEU A 143 7.01 7.66 30.53
C LEU A 143 7.75 8.55 31.55
N ARG A 144 8.53 9.54 31.11
CA ARG A 144 9.23 10.50 32.00
C ARG A 144 8.28 11.41 32.78
N LEU A 145 7.02 11.50 32.37
CA LEU A 145 5.97 12.25 33.08
C LEU A 145 5.15 11.34 34.01
N ASP A 146 5.61 10.11 34.26
CA ASP A 146 4.94 9.10 35.07
C ASP A 146 3.50 8.77 34.61
N LEU A 147 3.20 9.04 33.32
CA LEU A 147 1.92 8.71 32.72
C LEU A 147 1.89 7.24 32.33
N ARG A 148 0.94 6.49 32.89
CA ARG A 148 0.77 5.05 32.64
C ARG A 148 0.23 4.81 31.22
N PRO A 149 0.98 4.13 30.33
CA PRO A 149 0.47 3.74 29.02
C PRO A 149 -0.69 2.75 29.15
N ASN A 150 -1.64 2.81 28.21
CA ASN A 150 -2.74 1.85 28.11
C ASN A 150 -2.57 0.96 26.86
N GLY A 151 -3.50 0.02 26.66
CA GLY A 151 -3.47 -0.88 25.50
C GLY A 151 -3.49 -0.14 24.15
N PHE A 152 -4.22 0.98 24.03
CA PHE A 152 -4.22 1.78 22.80
C PHE A 152 -2.85 2.39 22.49
N THR A 153 -2.11 2.83 23.51
CA THR A 153 -0.73 3.29 23.36
C THR A 153 0.15 2.18 22.82
N PHE A 154 0.14 0.99 23.44
CA PHE A 154 0.97 -0.14 23.00
C PHE A 154 0.60 -0.64 21.60
N ALA A 155 -0.69 -0.79 21.29
CA ALA A 155 -1.13 -1.19 19.96
C ALA A 155 -0.65 -0.21 18.87
N SER A 156 -0.66 1.10 19.17
CA SER A 156 -0.14 2.12 18.27
C SER A 156 1.38 2.03 18.10
N LEU A 157 2.11 1.79 19.20
CA LEU A 157 3.56 1.63 19.17
C LEU A 157 4.00 0.38 18.41
N PHE A 158 3.35 -0.77 18.62
CA PHE A 158 3.66 -1.99 17.86
C PHE A 158 3.38 -1.82 16.37
N LYS A 159 2.31 -1.12 16.00
CA LYS A 159 2.05 -0.74 14.62
C LYS A 159 3.17 0.14 14.05
N ALA A 160 3.65 1.12 14.81
CA ALA A 160 4.78 1.96 14.40
C ALA A 160 6.07 1.14 14.26
N CYS A 161 6.38 0.24 15.21
CA CYS A 161 7.52 -0.67 15.13
C CYS A 161 7.47 -1.56 13.89
N GLY A 162 6.30 -2.10 13.54
CA GLY A 162 6.12 -2.93 12.35
C GLY A 162 6.36 -2.22 11.01
N ALA A 163 6.54 -0.88 11.01
CA ALA A 163 6.90 -0.11 9.82
C ALA A 163 8.42 -0.04 9.59
N PHE A 164 9.24 -0.44 10.56
CA PHE A 164 10.70 -0.46 10.45
C PHE A 164 11.22 -1.84 10.06
N SER A 165 12.51 -1.91 9.72
CA SER A 165 13.19 -3.17 9.40
C SER A 165 13.77 -3.86 10.64
N ASP A 166 14.00 -3.12 11.73
CA ASP A 166 14.60 -3.61 12.97
C ASP A 166 13.55 -3.96 14.02
N ASP A 167 13.70 -5.12 14.64
CA ASP A 167 12.76 -5.63 15.66
C ASP A 167 13.18 -5.24 17.10
N GLU A 168 14.37 -4.69 17.30
CA GLU A 168 14.93 -4.37 18.62
C GLU A 168 14.07 -3.39 19.41
N THR A 169 13.63 -2.30 18.76
CA THR A 169 12.72 -1.33 19.41
C THR A 169 11.38 -1.99 19.76
N GLY A 170 10.88 -2.88 18.90
CA GLY A 170 9.67 -3.65 19.15
C GLY A 170 9.80 -4.58 20.37
N LYS A 171 10.92 -5.28 20.51
CA LYS A 171 11.23 -6.14 21.67
C LYS A 171 11.32 -5.35 22.97
N GLN A 172 11.96 -4.17 22.94
CA GLN A 172 12.04 -3.29 24.12
C GLN A 172 10.65 -2.83 24.57
N ILE A 173 9.81 -2.38 23.62
CA ILE A 173 8.44 -1.95 23.92
C ILE A 173 7.58 -3.13 24.39
N HIS A 174 7.79 -4.34 23.86
CA HIS A 174 7.14 -5.56 24.35
C HIS A 174 7.49 -5.84 25.82
N GLY A 175 8.76 -5.74 26.22
CA GLY A 175 9.15 -5.87 27.63
C GLY A 175 8.47 -4.83 28.54
N VAL A 176 8.33 -3.59 28.05
CA VAL A 176 7.58 -2.54 28.77
C VAL A 176 6.08 -2.88 28.82
N CYS A 177 5.50 -3.42 27.76
CA CYS A 177 4.10 -3.83 27.70
C CYS A 177 3.76 -4.88 28.78
N ILE A 178 4.61 -5.90 28.93
CA ILE A 178 4.51 -6.92 29.98
C ILE A 178 4.59 -6.27 31.37
N LYS A 179 5.54 -5.35 31.58
CA LYS A 179 5.69 -4.63 32.87
C LYS A 179 4.40 -3.90 33.28
N TYR A 180 3.62 -3.40 32.32
CA TYR A 180 2.36 -2.70 32.58
C TYR A 180 1.12 -3.62 32.53
N GLY A 181 1.29 -4.91 32.25
CA GLY A 181 0.22 -5.92 32.19
C GLY A 181 -0.76 -5.72 31.04
N CYS A 182 -0.29 -5.18 29.91
CA CYS A 182 -1.13 -4.91 28.73
C CYS A 182 -1.02 -6.01 27.65
N ASP A 183 -0.16 -7.00 27.85
CA ASP A 183 0.16 -8.07 26.90
C ASP A 183 -0.97 -9.09 26.69
N LEU A 184 -1.86 -9.25 27.68
CA LEU A 184 -3.03 -10.13 27.59
C LEU A 184 -4.22 -9.51 26.83
N ASP A 185 -4.21 -8.19 26.60
CA ASP A 185 -5.29 -7.53 25.86
C ASP A 185 -5.28 -7.98 24.40
N VAL A 186 -6.41 -8.46 23.90
CA VAL A 186 -6.51 -9.03 22.54
C VAL A 186 -6.13 -8.03 21.44
N TYR A 187 -6.38 -6.73 21.62
CA TYR A 187 -6.02 -5.71 20.63
C TYR A 187 -4.52 -5.42 20.66
N VAL A 188 -3.93 -5.37 21.86
CA VAL A 188 -2.47 -5.23 22.03
C VAL A 188 -1.75 -6.46 21.49
N GLY A 189 -2.21 -7.65 21.87
CA GLY A 189 -1.67 -8.92 21.42
C GLY A 189 -1.76 -9.10 19.91
N SER A 190 -2.87 -8.68 19.28
CA SER A 190 -3.00 -8.68 17.81
C SER A 190 -1.99 -7.74 17.13
N ALA A 191 -1.76 -6.54 17.68
CA ALA A 191 -0.79 -5.60 17.16
C ALA A 191 0.67 -6.07 17.37
N LEU A 192 0.94 -6.66 18.52
CA LEU A 192 2.23 -7.27 18.86
C LEU A 192 2.55 -8.44 17.92
N LEU A 193 1.58 -9.30 17.67
CA LEU A 193 1.68 -10.41 16.73
C LEU A 193 1.98 -9.91 15.31
N ASP A 194 1.24 -8.91 14.80
CA ASP A 194 1.50 -8.31 13.48
C ASP A 194 2.93 -7.73 13.41
N MET A 195 3.39 -7.08 14.49
CA MET A 195 4.76 -6.56 14.59
C MET A 195 5.80 -7.69 14.44
N TYR A 196 5.71 -8.76 15.22
CA TYR A 196 6.66 -9.89 15.09
C TYR A 196 6.58 -10.57 13.72
N ALA A 197 5.36 -10.76 13.20
CA ALA A 197 5.16 -11.35 11.88
C ALA A 197 5.79 -10.50 10.76
N ARG A 198 5.74 -9.16 10.86
CA ARG A 198 6.36 -8.25 9.89
C ARG A 198 7.88 -8.30 9.89
N HIS A 199 8.50 -8.50 11.05
CA HIS A 199 9.94 -8.67 11.16
C HIS A 199 10.42 -10.10 10.85
N GLY A 200 9.51 -11.00 10.46
CA GLY A 200 9.84 -12.38 10.15
C GLY A 200 10.04 -13.29 11.37
N ASN A 201 9.73 -12.83 12.58
CA ASN A 201 9.80 -13.62 13.81
C ASN A 201 8.50 -14.40 14.02
N MET A 202 8.25 -15.38 13.14
CA MET A 202 6.96 -16.10 13.13
C MET A 202 6.78 -17.04 14.32
N ASN A 203 7.86 -17.56 14.90
CA ASN A 203 7.75 -18.43 16.08
C ASN A 203 7.17 -17.65 17.26
N GLU A 204 7.67 -16.44 17.48
CA GLU A 204 7.24 -15.49 18.50
C GLU A 204 5.80 -15.04 18.24
N ALA A 205 5.45 -14.75 16.98
CA ALA A 205 4.08 -14.42 16.60
C ALA A 205 3.10 -15.57 16.90
N CYS A 206 3.46 -16.82 16.61
CA CYS A 206 2.66 -17.99 16.95
C CYS A 206 2.52 -18.19 18.47
N LEU A 207 3.62 -18.04 19.22
CA LEU A 207 3.59 -18.11 20.69
C LEU A 207 2.64 -17.06 21.27
N ILE A 208 2.71 -15.81 20.81
CA ILE A 208 1.80 -14.74 21.25
C ILE A 208 0.35 -15.14 20.96
N PHE A 209 0.06 -15.62 19.75
CA PHE A 209 -1.28 -16.05 19.36
C PHE A 209 -1.85 -17.16 20.25
N GLU A 210 -1.03 -18.15 20.59
CA GLU A 210 -1.42 -19.26 21.46
C GLU A 210 -1.80 -18.75 22.86
N HIS A 211 -1.04 -17.79 23.41
CA HIS A 211 -1.24 -17.23 24.74
C HIS A 211 -2.33 -16.14 24.83
N LEU A 212 -2.97 -15.74 23.73
CA LEU A 212 -4.10 -14.80 23.79
C LEU A 212 -5.32 -15.45 24.48
N ASP A 213 -5.80 -14.82 25.57
CA ASP A 213 -7.00 -15.22 26.33
C ASP A 213 -8.25 -15.32 25.44
N SER A 214 -8.36 -14.42 24.47
CA SER A 214 -9.37 -14.47 23.42
C SER A 214 -8.74 -14.15 22.08
N LYS A 215 -9.11 -14.90 21.04
CA LYS A 215 -8.68 -14.66 19.66
C LYS A 215 -9.79 -13.88 18.95
N ASN A 216 -9.42 -12.98 18.04
CA ASN A 216 -10.38 -12.23 17.23
C ASN A 216 -10.00 -12.31 15.75
N GLU A 217 -10.80 -11.73 14.87
CA GLU A 217 -10.53 -11.73 13.43
C GLU A 217 -9.18 -11.08 13.09
N VAL A 218 -8.75 -10.07 13.86
CA VAL A 218 -7.49 -9.35 13.63
C VAL A 218 -6.28 -10.23 13.91
N SER A 219 -6.28 -11.00 15.00
CA SER A 219 -5.16 -11.89 15.35
C SER A 219 -5.00 -13.03 14.34
N TRP A 220 -6.10 -13.64 13.87
CA TRP A 220 -6.08 -14.63 12.80
C TRP A 220 -5.54 -14.05 11.49
N ASN A 221 -6.03 -12.88 11.08
CA ASN A 221 -5.59 -12.21 9.86
C ASN A 221 -4.09 -11.87 9.89
N ALA A 222 -3.58 -11.45 11.05
CA ALA A 222 -2.17 -11.12 11.20
C ALA A 222 -1.26 -12.36 11.04
N LEU A 223 -1.63 -13.53 11.59
CA LEU A 223 -0.88 -14.77 11.35
C LEU A 223 -0.95 -15.22 9.89
N ILE A 224 -2.15 -15.24 9.31
CA ILE A 224 -2.37 -15.64 7.92
C ILE A 224 -1.54 -14.75 6.99
N ALA A 225 -1.58 -13.43 7.18
CA ALA A 225 -0.80 -12.48 6.40
C ALA A 225 0.71 -12.60 6.65
N GLY A 226 1.13 -12.97 7.87
CA GLY A 226 2.52 -13.28 8.20
C GLY A 226 3.06 -14.46 7.41
N HIS A 227 2.38 -15.61 7.46
CA HIS A 227 2.76 -16.80 6.70
C HIS A 227 2.68 -16.59 5.18
N ALA A 228 1.64 -15.89 4.70
CA ALA A 228 1.51 -15.57 3.27
C ALA A 228 2.71 -14.77 2.73
N ARG A 229 3.25 -13.82 3.51
CA ARG A 229 4.43 -13.02 3.11
C ARG A 229 5.75 -13.79 3.16
N LYS A 230 5.82 -14.85 3.96
CA LYS A 230 6.96 -15.77 4.00
C LYS A 230 6.90 -16.86 2.93
N GLU A 231 5.92 -16.79 2.03
CA GLU A 231 5.66 -17.81 1.01
C GLU A 231 5.34 -19.19 1.61
N ASP A 232 4.92 -19.23 2.88
CA ASP A 232 4.46 -20.44 3.58
C ASP A 232 2.94 -20.59 3.40
N ALA A 233 2.56 -20.97 2.18
CA ALA A 233 1.16 -21.09 1.80
C ALA A 233 0.44 -22.26 2.50
N GLU A 234 1.15 -23.32 2.87
CA GLU A 234 0.57 -24.47 3.56
C GLU A 234 0.08 -24.08 4.96
N THR A 235 0.93 -23.42 5.76
CA THR A 235 0.51 -22.96 7.09
C THR A 235 -0.56 -21.88 7.00
N ALA A 236 -0.48 -20.96 6.04
CA ALA A 236 -1.52 -19.95 5.82
C ALA A 236 -2.90 -20.59 5.53
N LEU A 237 -2.96 -21.61 4.67
CA LEU A 237 -4.19 -22.35 4.37
C LEU A 237 -4.71 -23.14 5.57
N LYS A 238 -3.81 -23.75 6.36
CA LYS A 238 -4.17 -24.45 7.59
C LYS A 238 -4.79 -23.50 8.61
N LEU A 239 -4.16 -22.35 8.83
CA LEU A 239 -4.67 -21.29 9.71
C LEU A 239 -6.03 -20.76 9.24
N PHE A 240 -6.24 -20.63 7.93
CA PHE A 240 -7.55 -20.27 7.39
C PHE A 240 -8.62 -21.32 7.71
N CYS A 241 -8.31 -22.61 7.55
CA CYS A 241 -9.23 -23.69 7.92
C CYS A 241 -9.54 -23.67 9.43
N ASP A 242 -8.52 -23.45 10.26
CA ASP A 242 -8.67 -23.41 11.71
C ASP A 242 -9.45 -22.17 12.17
N MET A 243 -9.24 -21.01 11.55
CA MET A 243 -10.04 -19.80 11.75
C MET A 243 -11.54 -20.09 11.53
N GLN A 244 -11.87 -20.78 10.43
CA GLN A 244 -13.25 -21.15 10.10
C GLN A 244 -13.84 -22.16 11.08
N ARG A 245 -13.06 -23.18 11.48
CA ARG A 245 -13.49 -24.18 12.48
C ARG A 245 -13.77 -23.57 13.85
N ASN A 246 -13.07 -22.49 14.19
CA ASN A 246 -13.30 -21.72 15.41
C ASN A 246 -14.45 -20.70 15.29
N GLY A 247 -15.19 -20.70 14.17
CA GLY A 247 -16.38 -19.86 13.99
C GLY A 247 -16.09 -18.42 13.58
N PHE A 248 -14.85 -18.08 13.19
CA PHE A 248 -14.51 -16.74 12.73
C PHE A 248 -14.75 -16.58 11.22
N GLY A 249 -15.45 -15.51 10.85
CA GLY A 249 -15.76 -15.19 9.46
C GLY A 249 -14.54 -14.64 8.72
N ALA A 250 -14.28 -15.15 7.52
CA ALA A 250 -13.23 -14.61 6.65
C ALA A 250 -13.67 -13.27 6.04
N THR A 251 -12.77 -12.28 6.12
CA THR A 251 -12.95 -10.93 5.56
C THR A 251 -12.25 -10.83 4.20
N HIS A 252 -12.48 -9.74 3.45
CA HIS A 252 -11.73 -9.47 2.21
C HIS A 252 -10.21 -9.45 2.43
N PHE A 253 -9.74 -9.02 3.61
CA PHE A 253 -8.32 -9.05 3.94
C PHE A 253 -7.80 -10.49 4.08
N THR A 254 -8.56 -11.33 4.80
CA THR A 254 -8.27 -12.77 4.95
C THR A 254 -8.15 -13.45 3.58
N TYR A 255 -9.12 -13.24 2.70
CA TYR A 255 -9.12 -13.81 1.36
C TYR A 255 -7.92 -13.31 0.53
N SER A 256 -7.65 -12.01 0.54
CA SER A 256 -6.50 -11.45 -0.18
C SER A 256 -5.18 -12.09 0.26
N SER A 257 -4.96 -12.27 1.57
CA SER A 257 -3.74 -12.93 2.08
C SER A 257 -3.63 -14.38 1.62
N ILE A 258 -4.73 -15.14 1.66
CA ILE A 258 -4.74 -16.55 1.21
C ILE A 258 -4.56 -16.66 -0.30
N PHE A 259 -5.17 -15.78 -1.10
CA PHE A 259 -4.97 -15.77 -2.55
C PHE A 259 -3.53 -15.43 -2.91
N SER A 260 -2.91 -14.45 -2.24
CA SER A 260 -1.48 -14.16 -2.43
C SER A 260 -0.59 -15.34 -2.08
N ALA A 261 -0.90 -16.06 -0.99
CA ALA A 261 -0.17 -17.27 -0.63
C ALA A 261 -0.32 -18.37 -1.70
N CYS A 262 -1.54 -18.62 -2.18
CA CYS A 262 -1.79 -19.59 -3.25
C CYS A 262 -1.09 -19.18 -4.56
N ALA A 263 -1.05 -17.89 -4.87
CA ALA A 263 -0.39 -17.34 -6.05
C ALA A 263 1.13 -17.57 -6.03
N GLY A 264 1.75 -17.47 -4.84
CA GLY A 264 3.19 -17.67 -4.65
C GLY A 264 3.65 -19.10 -4.97
N ILE A 265 2.83 -20.10 -4.64
CA ILE A 265 3.14 -21.52 -4.89
C ILE A 265 2.41 -22.12 -6.10
N GLY A 266 1.62 -21.32 -6.82
CA GLY A 266 0.81 -21.79 -7.96
C GLY A 266 -0.30 -22.80 -7.58
N ALA A 267 -0.84 -22.72 -6.36
CA ALA A 267 -1.84 -23.66 -5.83
C ALA A 267 -3.26 -23.41 -6.38
N LEU A 268 -3.48 -23.78 -7.65
CA LEU A 268 -4.73 -23.53 -8.36
C LEU A 268 -5.97 -24.13 -7.68
N GLU A 269 -5.89 -25.38 -7.22
CA GLU A 269 -7.05 -26.09 -6.67
C GLU A 269 -7.48 -25.52 -5.32
N GLN A 270 -6.52 -25.24 -4.44
CA GLN A 270 -6.76 -24.57 -3.16
C GLN A 270 -7.30 -23.15 -3.38
N GLY A 271 -6.75 -22.41 -4.36
CA GLY A 271 -7.28 -21.12 -4.78
C GLY A 271 -8.74 -21.18 -5.23
N LYS A 272 -9.12 -22.21 -6.00
CA LYS A 272 -10.53 -22.44 -6.40
C LYS A 272 -11.42 -22.74 -5.19
N TRP A 273 -10.96 -23.53 -4.22
CA TRP A 273 -11.74 -23.83 -3.00
C TRP A 273 -12.00 -22.57 -2.18
N VAL A 274 -10.96 -21.75 -1.97
CA VAL A 274 -11.05 -20.49 -1.23
C VAL A 274 -11.96 -19.50 -1.96
N HIS A 275 -11.87 -19.41 -3.29
CA HIS A 275 -12.75 -18.57 -4.10
C HIS A 275 -14.21 -19.05 -4.04
N ALA A 276 -14.47 -20.35 -4.14
CA ALA A 276 -15.80 -20.91 -3.96
C ALA A 276 -16.36 -20.63 -2.56
N HIS A 277 -15.52 -20.71 -1.52
CA HIS A 277 -15.91 -20.36 -0.16
C HIS A 277 -16.28 -18.88 -0.03
N MET A 278 -15.50 -17.97 -0.63
CA MET A 278 -15.79 -16.53 -0.65
C MET A 278 -17.16 -16.24 -1.25
N VAL A 279 -17.46 -16.84 -2.40
CA VAL A 279 -18.75 -16.68 -3.09
C VAL A 279 -19.91 -17.22 -2.24
N LYS A 280 -19.75 -18.41 -1.64
CA LYS A 280 -20.77 -19.01 -0.75
C LYS A 280 -21.00 -18.19 0.52
N SER A 281 -19.98 -17.47 1.00
CA SER A 281 -20.06 -16.60 2.17
C SER A 281 -20.75 -15.26 1.88
N GLY A 282 -21.23 -15.03 0.66
CA GLY A 282 -21.91 -13.79 0.26
C GLY A 282 -21.00 -12.57 0.20
N GLN A 283 -19.68 -12.75 0.20
CA GLN A 283 -18.72 -11.65 0.09
C GLN A 283 -18.76 -11.06 -1.32
N LYS A 284 -18.78 -9.73 -1.41
CA LYS A 284 -18.84 -9.02 -2.70
C LYS A 284 -17.46 -9.00 -3.34
N LEU A 285 -17.43 -9.20 -4.66
CA LEU A 285 -16.19 -9.11 -5.43
C LEU A 285 -15.82 -7.63 -5.67
N THR A 286 -15.16 -7.01 -4.69
CA THR A 286 -14.63 -5.64 -4.83
C THR A 286 -13.33 -5.65 -5.63
N ALA A 287 -12.92 -4.50 -6.17
CA ALA A 287 -11.64 -4.37 -6.88
C ALA A 287 -10.44 -4.84 -6.05
N PHE A 288 -10.44 -4.58 -4.73
CA PHE A 288 -9.36 -4.97 -3.82
C PHE A 288 -9.12 -6.49 -3.79
N VAL A 289 -10.15 -7.29 -3.48
CA VAL A 289 -10.02 -8.76 -3.43
C VAL A 289 -10.08 -9.38 -4.83
N GLY A 290 -10.75 -8.71 -5.77
CA GLY A 290 -10.80 -9.13 -7.16
C GLY A 290 -9.43 -9.14 -7.84
N ASN A 291 -8.61 -8.12 -7.58
CA ASN A 291 -7.24 -8.05 -8.11
C ASN A 291 -6.34 -9.15 -7.54
N THR A 292 -6.52 -9.55 -6.27
CA THR A 292 -5.75 -10.65 -5.66
C THR A 292 -6.18 -12.02 -6.18
N ILE A 293 -7.48 -12.23 -6.42
CA ILE A 293 -7.99 -13.45 -7.09
C ILE A 293 -7.48 -13.54 -8.54
N LEU A 294 -7.47 -12.41 -9.26
CA LEU A 294 -6.96 -12.34 -10.62
C LEU A 294 -5.48 -12.73 -10.65
N ASP A 295 -4.65 -12.14 -9.78
CA ASP A 295 -3.22 -12.49 -9.65
C ASP A 295 -3.02 -13.97 -9.31
N MET A 296 -3.84 -14.52 -8.40
CA MET A 296 -3.79 -15.94 -8.05
C MET A 296 -4.06 -16.86 -9.24
N TYR A 297 -5.14 -16.63 -9.99
CA TYR A 297 -5.43 -17.45 -11.17
C TYR A 297 -4.39 -17.28 -12.27
N ALA A 298 -3.92 -16.05 -12.49
CA ALA A 298 -2.89 -15.75 -13.46
C ALA A 298 -1.58 -16.49 -13.14
N LYS A 299 -1.06 -16.37 -11.91
CA LYS A 299 0.18 -17.05 -11.51
C LYS A 299 0.04 -18.56 -11.42
N SER A 300 -1.16 -19.06 -11.13
CA SER A 300 -1.46 -20.50 -11.10
C SER A 300 -1.78 -21.09 -12.49
N GLY A 301 -1.59 -20.33 -13.58
CA GLY A 301 -1.73 -20.83 -14.96
C GLY A 301 -3.16 -20.86 -15.52
N SER A 302 -4.18 -20.44 -14.77
CA SER A 302 -5.57 -20.41 -15.24
C SER A 302 -5.99 -19.02 -15.71
N ILE A 303 -5.45 -18.58 -16.85
CA ILE A 303 -5.76 -17.26 -17.42
C ILE A 303 -7.25 -17.10 -17.77
N GLY A 304 -7.92 -18.18 -18.18
CA GLY A 304 -9.35 -18.17 -18.48
C GLY A 304 -10.21 -17.86 -17.25
N ASP A 305 -9.83 -18.37 -16.07
CA ASP A 305 -10.52 -18.04 -14.82
C ASP A 305 -10.16 -16.63 -14.33
N ALA A 306 -8.91 -16.20 -14.52
CA ALA A 306 -8.51 -14.80 -14.26
C ALA A 306 -9.36 -13.82 -15.09
N ARG A 307 -9.61 -14.14 -16.37
CA ARG A 307 -10.47 -13.34 -17.25
C ARG A 307 -11.92 -13.29 -16.76
N LYS A 308 -12.50 -14.42 -16.33
CA LYS A 308 -13.86 -14.45 -15.76
C LYS A 308 -13.99 -13.57 -14.51
N VAL A 309 -12.96 -13.55 -13.66
CA VAL A 309 -12.92 -12.70 -12.47
C VAL A 309 -12.87 -11.23 -12.86
N PHE A 310 -11.96 -10.88 -13.77
CA PHE A 310 -11.83 -9.53 -14.32
C PHE A 310 -13.16 -9.02 -14.91
N ASP A 311 -13.84 -9.86 -15.69
CA ASP A 311 -15.09 -9.50 -16.35
C ASP A 311 -16.24 -9.25 -15.33
N ARG A 312 -16.19 -9.90 -14.16
CA ARG A 312 -17.19 -9.80 -13.09
C ARG A 312 -16.93 -8.69 -12.06
N LEU A 313 -15.83 -7.93 -12.18
CA LEU A 313 -15.57 -6.80 -11.27
C LEU A 313 -16.59 -5.68 -11.48
N ASP A 314 -17.28 -5.27 -10.41
CA ASP A 314 -18.26 -4.18 -10.42
C ASP A 314 -17.67 -2.86 -10.94
N LYS A 315 -16.42 -2.58 -10.54
CA LYS A 315 -15.65 -1.41 -10.98
C LYS A 315 -14.20 -1.81 -11.20
N ARG A 316 -13.78 -1.82 -12.47
CA ARG A 316 -12.40 -2.05 -12.86
C ARG A 316 -11.63 -0.75 -12.75
N ASP A 317 -10.63 -0.72 -11.87
CA ASP A 317 -9.69 0.39 -11.79
C ASP A 317 -8.46 0.11 -12.65
N ILE A 318 -7.54 1.08 -12.72
CA ILE A 318 -6.30 0.95 -13.50
C ILE A 318 -5.46 -0.25 -13.05
N VAL A 319 -5.55 -0.63 -11.77
CA VAL A 319 -4.83 -1.79 -11.22
C VAL A 319 -5.40 -3.08 -11.79
N SER A 320 -6.73 -3.23 -11.85
CA SER A 320 -7.38 -4.40 -12.46
C SER A 320 -6.95 -4.60 -13.93
N TRP A 321 -6.91 -3.51 -14.71
CA TRP A 321 -6.46 -3.56 -16.12
C TRP A 321 -4.99 -3.94 -16.23
N ASN A 322 -4.12 -3.32 -15.44
CA ASN A 322 -2.70 -3.62 -15.44
C ASN A 322 -2.43 -5.08 -15.01
N SER A 323 -3.14 -5.60 -14.00
CA SER A 323 -3.04 -7.00 -13.58
C SER A 323 -3.40 -7.97 -14.72
N MET A 324 -4.45 -7.69 -15.48
CA MET A 324 -4.83 -8.52 -16.62
C MET A 324 -3.81 -8.43 -17.78
N LEU A 325 -3.29 -7.23 -18.07
CA LEU A 325 -2.25 -7.06 -19.09
C LEU A 325 -0.95 -7.80 -18.72
N THR A 326 -0.53 -7.71 -17.45
CA THR A 326 0.63 -8.45 -16.92
C THR A 326 0.40 -9.95 -16.99
N ALA A 327 -0.81 -10.42 -16.67
CA ALA A 327 -1.17 -11.83 -16.81
C ALA A 327 -1.03 -12.30 -18.27
N CYS A 328 -1.58 -11.57 -19.23
CA CYS A 328 -1.40 -11.88 -20.65
C CYS A 328 0.07 -11.86 -21.08
N ALA A 329 0.88 -10.93 -20.56
CA ALA A 329 2.31 -10.85 -20.86
C ALA A 329 3.08 -12.09 -20.39
N HIS A 330 2.85 -12.55 -19.15
CA HIS A 330 3.51 -13.73 -18.62
C HIS A 330 3.12 -15.03 -19.33
N HIS A 331 1.88 -15.10 -19.83
CA HIS A 331 1.36 -16.25 -20.58
C HIS A 331 1.62 -16.19 -22.09
N GLY A 332 2.35 -15.18 -22.58
CA GLY A 332 2.66 -15.04 -24.01
C GLY A 332 1.45 -14.69 -24.88
N LEU A 333 0.34 -14.24 -24.29
CA LEU A 333 -0.91 -13.90 -24.96
C LEU A 333 -0.89 -12.45 -25.47
N GLY A 334 0.14 -12.10 -26.26
CA GLY A 334 0.37 -10.72 -26.72
C GLY A 334 -0.83 -10.10 -27.44
N LYS A 335 -1.50 -10.87 -28.31
CA LYS A 335 -2.68 -10.39 -29.06
C LYS A 335 -3.88 -10.08 -28.15
N GLU A 336 -4.07 -10.88 -27.10
CA GLU A 336 -5.12 -10.63 -26.12
C GLU A 336 -4.79 -9.40 -25.29
N ALA A 337 -3.53 -9.22 -24.88
CA ALA A 337 -3.09 -8.02 -24.17
C ALA A 337 -3.36 -6.74 -24.99
N VAL A 338 -3.05 -6.76 -26.29
CA VAL A 338 -3.37 -5.67 -27.23
C VAL A 338 -4.88 -5.38 -27.23
N SER A 339 -5.72 -6.41 -27.35
CA SER A 339 -7.18 -6.25 -27.33
C SER A 339 -7.69 -5.64 -26.03
N ILE A 340 -7.15 -6.07 -24.89
CA ILE A 340 -7.52 -5.59 -23.55
C ILE A 340 -7.09 -4.13 -23.37
N PHE A 341 -5.89 -3.78 -23.83
CA PHE A 341 -5.38 -2.42 -23.79
C PHE A 341 -6.23 -1.46 -24.64
N GLU A 342 -6.63 -1.87 -25.85
CA GLU A 342 -7.52 -1.06 -26.68
C GLU A 342 -8.93 -0.93 -26.11
N GLU A 343 -9.44 -1.97 -25.44
CA GLU A 343 -10.69 -1.89 -24.69
C GLU A 343 -10.61 -0.86 -23.55
N MET A 344 -9.57 -0.92 -22.72
CA MET A 344 -9.29 0.04 -21.64
C MET A 344 -9.32 1.49 -22.15
N ARG A 345 -8.68 1.74 -23.30
CA ARG A 345 -8.65 3.06 -23.93
C ARG A 345 -10.01 3.50 -24.44
N ARG A 346 -10.75 2.60 -25.09
CA ARG A 346 -12.09 2.88 -25.66
C ARG A 346 -13.11 3.25 -24.60
N ILE A 347 -13.03 2.68 -23.40
CA ILE A 347 -13.90 3.04 -22.27
C ILE A 347 -13.41 4.27 -21.48
N GLY A 348 -12.32 4.91 -21.93
CA GLY A 348 -11.82 6.17 -21.36
C GLY A 348 -10.94 6.02 -20.12
N ILE A 349 -10.48 4.83 -19.77
CA ILE A 349 -9.50 4.66 -18.68
C ILE A 349 -8.14 5.13 -19.20
N GLN A 350 -7.52 6.07 -18.47
CA GLN A 350 -6.24 6.66 -18.85
C GLN A 350 -5.09 5.70 -18.53
N PRO A 351 -4.30 5.26 -19.53
CA PRO A 351 -3.09 4.50 -19.29
C PRO A 351 -2.05 5.31 -18.53
N ASN A 352 -1.29 4.66 -17.65
CA ASN A 352 -0.13 5.23 -16.96
C ASN A 352 1.18 4.53 -17.38
N GLN A 353 2.30 4.89 -16.75
CA GLN A 353 3.61 4.27 -17.00
C GLN A 353 3.54 2.74 -16.91
N ILE A 354 2.95 2.23 -15.83
CA ILE A 354 2.81 0.79 -15.59
C ILE A 354 1.96 0.13 -16.70
N THR A 355 0.87 0.75 -17.14
CA THR A 355 0.04 0.20 -18.23
C THR A 355 0.83 0.03 -19.53
N PHE A 356 1.63 1.03 -19.89
CA PHE A 356 2.47 0.94 -21.08
C PHE A 356 3.57 -0.12 -20.93
N LEU A 357 4.19 -0.23 -19.76
CA LEU A 357 5.14 -1.30 -19.48
C LEU A 357 4.49 -2.69 -19.65
N CYS A 358 3.27 -2.90 -19.14
CA CYS A 358 2.55 -4.17 -19.26
C CYS A 358 2.27 -4.55 -20.72
N VAL A 359 1.72 -3.62 -21.53
CA VAL A 359 1.40 -3.91 -22.94
C VAL A 359 2.66 -4.09 -23.80
N LEU A 360 3.73 -3.32 -23.53
CA LEU A 360 5.02 -3.49 -24.22
C LEU A 360 5.68 -4.83 -23.88
N THR A 361 5.62 -5.25 -22.61
CA THR A 361 6.10 -6.57 -22.19
C THR A 361 5.33 -7.68 -22.89
N ALA A 362 4.00 -7.56 -22.99
CA ALA A 362 3.17 -8.51 -23.72
C ALA A 362 3.50 -8.54 -25.22
N CYS A 363 3.78 -7.38 -25.82
CA CYS A 363 4.23 -7.31 -27.21
C CYS A 363 5.59 -7.98 -27.39
N SER A 364 6.54 -7.77 -26.48
CA SER A 364 7.85 -8.45 -26.50
C SER A 364 7.69 -9.96 -26.44
N HIS A 365 6.92 -10.45 -25.48
CA HIS A 365 6.69 -11.89 -25.29
C HIS A 365 5.87 -12.53 -26.41
N GLY A 366 4.95 -11.77 -27.02
CA GLY A 366 4.16 -12.20 -28.16
C GLY A 366 4.79 -11.98 -29.53
N GLY A 367 6.01 -11.40 -29.61
CA GLY A 367 6.68 -11.06 -30.87
C GLY A 367 5.95 -10.01 -31.72
N LEU A 368 5.14 -9.15 -31.10
CA LEU A 368 4.31 -8.14 -31.78
C LEU A 368 5.09 -6.85 -32.01
N LEU A 369 6.03 -6.89 -32.95
CA LEU A 369 6.98 -5.80 -33.19
C LEU A 369 6.32 -4.47 -33.60
N ARG A 370 5.26 -4.53 -34.44
CA ARG A 370 4.61 -3.33 -34.96
C ARG A 370 3.83 -2.62 -33.87
N GLU A 371 3.06 -3.39 -33.11
CA GLU A 371 2.25 -2.95 -31.98
C GLU A 371 3.14 -2.40 -30.87
N GLY A 372 4.22 -3.11 -30.50
CA GLY A 372 5.16 -2.64 -29.49
C GLY A 372 5.81 -1.30 -29.85
N LYS A 373 6.27 -1.12 -31.11
CA LYS A 373 6.79 0.18 -31.58
C LYS A 373 5.72 1.28 -31.53
N HIS A 374 4.50 0.96 -31.98
CA HIS A 374 3.38 1.90 -31.97
C HIS A 374 3.04 2.38 -30.55
N TYR A 375 2.97 1.48 -29.58
CA TYR A 375 2.64 1.82 -28.20
C TYR A 375 3.74 2.59 -27.48
N PHE A 376 5.01 2.29 -27.78
CA PHE A 376 6.13 3.06 -27.25
C PHE A 376 6.11 4.51 -27.73
N GLU A 377 5.82 4.74 -29.01
CA GLU A 377 5.65 6.09 -29.55
C GLU A 377 4.41 6.79 -28.96
N MET A 378 3.34 6.03 -28.71
CA MET A 378 2.10 6.56 -28.16
C MET A 378 2.24 7.13 -26.75
N MET A 379 3.22 6.71 -25.95
CA MET A 379 3.50 7.28 -24.62
C MET A 379 3.65 8.81 -24.66
N LYS A 380 4.25 9.35 -25.73
CA LYS A 380 4.39 10.80 -25.95
C LYS A 380 3.05 11.53 -26.04
N LYS A 381 2.03 10.90 -26.64
CA LYS A 381 0.67 11.45 -26.73
C LYS A 381 0.03 11.60 -25.34
N TYR A 382 0.41 10.74 -24.40
CA TYR A 382 -0.05 10.78 -23.01
C TYR A 382 0.88 11.63 -22.11
N LYS A 383 1.90 12.29 -22.68
CA LYS A 383 2.91 13.06 -21.93
C LYS A 383 3.63 12.20 -20.88
N LEU A 384 3.84 10.92 -21.21
CA LEU A 384 4.59 9.98 -20.38
C LEU A 384 5.98 9.84 -20.97
N GLU A 385 7.00 10.20 -20.18
CA GLU A 385 8.39 9.96 -20.52
C GLU A 385 8.74 8.50 -20.24
N PRO A 386 9.35 7.75 -21.17
CA PRO A 386 9.71 6.37 -20.94
C PRO A 386 10.78 6.22 -19.84
N GLU A 387 10.48 5.37 -18.85
CA GLU A 387 11.43 4.91 -17.84
C GLU A 387 12.34 3.77 -18.37
N VAL A 388 13.38 3.41 -17.63
CA VAL A 388 14.41 2.43 -18.04
C VAL A 388 13.77 1.11 -18.48
N GLU A 389 12.76 0.65 -17.76
CA GLU A 389 12.01 -0.59 -17.97
C GLU A 389 11.33 -0.62 -19.35
N HIS A 390 10.89 0.55 -19.86
CA HIS A 390 10.32 0.66 -21.20
C HIS A 390 11.38 0.48 -22.29
N TYR A 391 12.61 0.98 -22.07
CA TYR A 391 13.71 0.75 -23.00
C TYR A 391 14.16 -0.71 -22.98
N VAL A 392 14.24 -1.33 -21.80
CA VAL A 392 14.54 -2.76 -21.63
C VAL A 392 13.56 -3.61 -22.44
N THR A 393 12.26 -3.34 -22.32
CA THR A 393 11.22 -4.10 -23.05
C THR A 393 11.28 -3.91 -24.57
N ILE A 394 11.66 -2.73 -25.07
CA ILE A 394 11.87 -2.52 -26.52
C ILE A 394 13.12 -3.23 -27.04
N VAL A 395 14.21 -3.24 -26.27
CA VAL A 395 15.42 -3.99 -26.61
C VAL A 395 15.12 -5.49 -26.63
N ASP A 396 14.39 -6.00 -25.64
CA ASP A 396 13.92 -7.39 -25.59
C ASP A 396 13.01 -7.72 -26.80
N LEU A 397 12.06 -6.83 -27.15
CA LEU A 397 11.17 -7.00 -28.31
C LEU A 397 11.94 -7.08 -29.63
N LEU A 398 12.85 -6.14 -29.89
CA LEU A 398 13.70 -6.13 -31.09
C LEU A 398 14.60 -7.36 -31.13
N GLY A 399 15.16 -7.69 -29.97
CA GLY A 399 16.04 -8.83 -29.76
C GLY A 399 15.38 -10.15 -30.07
N ARG A 400 14.23 -10.46 -29.44
CA ARG A 400 13.43 -11.68 -29.67
C ARG A 400 12.91 -11.80 -31.10
N SER A 401 12.69 -10.66 -31.76
CA SER A 401 12.25 -10.60 -33.15
C SER A 401 13.40 -10.77 -34.17
N GLY A 402 14.64 -10.98 -33.70
CA GLY A 402 15.82 -11.18 -34.55
C GLY A 402 16.49 -9.91 -35.09
N PHE A 403 16.00 -8.73 -34.73
CA PHE A 403 16.54 -7.44 -35.21
C PHE A 403 17.69 -6.93 -34.32
N LEU A 404 18.74 -7.75 -34.14
CA LEU A 404 19.84 -7.44 -33.21
C LEU A 404 20.57 -6.12 -33.53
N ASP A 405 20.78 -5.79 -34.80
CA ASP A 405 21.41 -4.52 -35.18
C ASP A 405 20.53 -3.31 -34.80
N GLN A 406 19.21 -3.41 -35.00
CA GLN A 406 18.28 -2.37 -34.56
C GLN A 406 18.26 -2.26 -33.03
N ALA A 407 18.34 -3.39 -32.32
CA ALA A 407 18.42 -3.39 -30.86
C ALA A 407 19.69 -2.68 -30.37
N ARG A 408 20.85 -2.98 -30.95
CA ARG A 408 22.11 -2.29 -30.64
C ARG A 408 22.03 -0.80 -30.92
N ASP A 409 21.51 -0.41 -32.08
CA ASP A 409 21.40 1.00 -32.46
C ASP A 409 20.40 1.76 -31.58
N PHE A 410 19.34 1.09 -31.12
CA PHE A 410 18.38 1.65 -30.17
C PHE A 410 19.05 1.93 -28.82
N VAL A 411 19.82 0.99 -28.28
CA VAL A 411 20.60 1.19 -27.03
C VAL A 411 21.59 2.35 -27.14
N ARG A 412 22.15 2.60 -28.32
CA ARG A 412 23.05 3.75 -28.55
C ARG A 412 22.33 5.10 -28.64
N LYS A 413 21.07 5.11 -29.05
CA LYS A 413 20.29 6.33 -29.33
C LYS A 413 19.35 6.72 -28.19
N MET A 414 19.19 5.89 -27.16
CA MET A 414 18.32 6.20 -26.03
C MET A 414 18.82 7.46 -25.29
N PRO A 415 17.90 8.31 -24.79
CA PRO A 415 18.23 9.60 -24.18
C PRO A 415 18.78 9.49 -22.75
N ILE A 416 18.80 8.30 -22.17
CA ILE A 416 19.25 8.00 -20.82
C ILE A 416 20.44 7.03 -20.87
N GLU A 417 21.30 7.01 -19.86
CA GLU A 417 22.42 6.08 -19.83
C GLU A 417 21.93 4.62 -19.69
N PRO A 418 22.38 3.68 -20.54
CA PRO A 418 21.95 2.30 -20.46
C PRO A 418 22.49 1.60 -19.20
N ASN A 419 21.60 1.10 -18.35
CA ASN A 419 21.97 0.35 -17.14
C ASN A 419 22.21 -1.15 -17.42
N ALA A 420 22.55 -1.91 -16.38
CA ALA A 420 22.83 -3.34 -16.47
C ALA A 420 21.66 -4.13 -17.08
N ALA A 421 20.41 -3.76 -16.78
CA ALA A 421 19.22 -4.43 -17.29
C ALA A 421 19.05 -4.28 -18.82
N VAL A 422 19.35 -3.11 -19.38
CA VAL A 422 19.28 -2.86 -20.84
C VAL A 422 20.30 -3.73 -21.58
N TRP A 423 21.54 -3.77 -21.08
CA TRP A 423 22.58 -4.64 -21.64
C TRP A 423 22.27 -6.12 -21.44
N GLY A 424 21.68 -6.50 -20.31
CA GLY A 424 21.20 -7.84 -20.03
C GLY A 424 20.12 -8.30 -21.01
N ALA A 425 19.16 -7.44 -21.38
CA ALA A 425 18.16 -7.74 -22.40
C ALA A 425 18.81 -7.98 -23.78
N LEU A 426 19.76 -7.13 -24.18
CA LEU A 426 20.51 -7.31 -25.44
C LEU A 426 21.33 -8.61 -25.43
N LEU A 427 21.97 -8.95 -24.32
CA LEU A 427 22.71 -10.20 -24.14
C LEU A 427 21.79 -11.42 -24.23
N GLY A 428 20.61 -11.36 -23.60
CA GLY A 428 19.58 -12.40 -23.70
C GLY A 428 19.12 -12.64 -25.14
N ALA A 429 18.95 -11.58 -25.92
CA ALA A 429 18.64 -11.67 -27.35
C ALA A 429 19.79 -12.28 -28.17
N CYS A 430 21.04 -11.90 -27.86
CA CYS A 430 22.22 -12.48 -28.52
C CYS A 430 22.32 -13.99 -28.26
N ARG A 431 21.94 -14.46 -27.07
CA ARG A 431 21.80 -15.90 -26.78
C ARG A 431 20.78 -16.58 -27.67
N MET A 432 19.59 -15.98 -27.82
CA MET A 432 18.53 -16.57 -28.65
C MET A 432 18.95 -16.72 -30.12
N HIS A 433 19.71 -15.75 -30.64
CA HIS A 433 20.14 -15.72 -32.04
C HIS A 433 21.59 -16.15 -32.26
N LYS A 434 22.26 -16.71 -31.23
CA LYS A 434 23.64 -17.21 -31.27
C LYS A 434 24.68 -16.19 -31.79
N ASN A 435 24.48 -14.91 -31.49
CA ASN A 435 25.41 -13.85 -31.89
C ASN A 435 26.50 -13.67 -30.82
N ALA A 436 27.63 -14.34 -31.02
CA ALA A 436 28.76 -14.36 -30.09
C ALA A 436 29.43 -12.99 -29.90
N GLU A 437 29.62 -12.24 -30.98
CA GLU A 437 30.32 -10.96 -30.94
C GLU A 437 29.52 -9.88 -30.17
N LEU A 438 28.25 -9.72 -30.53
CA LEU A 438 27.37 -8.77 -29.86
C LEU A 438 27.07 -9.20 -28.41
N GLY A 439 26.99 -10.51 -28.16
CA GLY A 439 26.87 -11.07 -26.83
C GLY A 439 28.06 -10.71 -25.94
N GLN A 440 29.29 -10.90 -26.42
CA GLN A 440 30.49 -10.50 -25.68
C GLN A 440 30.47 -9.00 -25.34
N TYR A 441 30.16 -8.16 -26.33
CA TYR A 441 30.08 -6.71 -26.14
C TYR A 441 29.05 -6.30 -25.07
N ALA A 442 27.85 -6.90 -25.09
CA ALA A 442 26.82 -6.62 -24.11
C ALA A 442 27.22 -7.08 -22.70
N ALA A 443 27.81 -8.26 -22.56
CA ALA A 443 28.25 -8.79 -21.27
C ALA A 443 29.36 -7.95 -20.62
N GLU A 444 30.34 -7.48 -21.40
CA GLU A 444 31.39 -6.58 -20.90
C GLU A 444 30.82 -5.27 -20.33
N ARG A 445 29.69 -4.79 -20.87
CA ARG A 445 28.99 -3.61 -20.34
C ARG A 445 28.24 -3.94 -19.06
N VAL A 446 27.62 -5.12 -18.95
CA VAL A 446 26.99 -5.56 -17.69
C VAL A 446 28.04 -5.65 -16.58
N PHE A 447 29.19 -6.31 -16.81
CA PHE A 447 30.23 -6.44 -15.78
C PHE A 447 30.80 -5.10 -15.28
N LYS A 448 30.85 -4.08 -16.16
CA LYS A 448 31.29 -2.73 -15.77
C LYS A 448 30.29 -2.03 -14.85
N LEU A 449 29.00 -2.34 -14.98
CA LEU A 449 27.92 -1.72 -14.22
C LEU A 449 27.57 -2.51 -12.96
N ASP A 450 27.67 -3.83 -13.02
CA ASP A 450 27.46 -4.76 -11.91
C ASP A 450 28.51 -5.89 -11.95
N PRO A 451 29.64 -5.73 -11.25
CA PRO A 451 30.70 -6.73 -11.21
C PRO A 451 30.29 -8.06 -10.55
N ASN A 452 29.25 -8.04 -9.71
CA ASN A 452 28.83 -9.20 -8.93
C ASN A 452 27.80 -10.07 -9.66
N ASP A 453 27.16 -9.56 -10.72
CA ASP A 453 26.18 -10.30 -11.50
C ASP A 453 26.80 -11.53 -12.18
N ALA A 454 26.34 -12.72 -11.78
CA ALA A 454 26.75 -13.99 -12.37
C ALA A 454 25.97 -14.34 -13.65
N GLY A 455 24.83 -13.68 -13.90
CA GLY A 455 23.94 -13.95 -15.02
C GLY A 455 24.61 -13.86 -16.40
N PRO A 456 25.37 -12.79 -16.70
CA PRO A 456 26.05 -12.64 -17.98
C PRO A 456 27.05 -13.76 -18.30
N CYS A 457 27.75 -14.30 -17.29
CA CYS A 457 28.66 -15.43 -17.49
C CYS A 457 27.91 -16.67 -18.00
N VAL A 458 26.75 -16.97 -17.42
CA VAL A 458 25.91 -18.12 -17.82
C VAL A 458 25.37 -17.91 -19.24
N LEU A 459 24.93 -16.70 -19.58
CA LEU A 459 24.43 -16.38 -20.92
C LEU A 459 25.53 -16.48 -21.99
N LEU A 460 26.73 -15.97 -21.71
CA LEU A 460 27.89 -16.11 -22.59
C LEU A 460 28.31 -17.57 -22.78
N TYR A 461 28.37 -18.34 -21.69
CA TYR A 461 28.65 -19.77 -21.76
C TYR A 461 27.68 -20.48 -22.70
N ASN A 462 26.39 -20.20 -22.56
CA ASN A 462 25.35 -20.78 -23.43
C ASN A 462 25.51 -20.35 -24.89
N ILE A 463 25.86 -19.09 -25.17
CA ILE A 463 26.15 -18.62 -26.53
C ILE A 463 27.31 -19.40 -27.14
N TYR A 464 28.45 -19.47 -26.44
CA TYR A 464 29.66 -20.15 -26.93
C TYR A 464 29.53 -21.67 -27.01
N ALA A 465 28.77 -22.30 -26.10
CA ALA A 465 28.48 -23.73 -26.20
C ALA A 465 27.71 -24.08 -27.48
N THR A 466 26.94 -23.13 -28.02
CA THR A 466 26.20 -23.31 -29.28
C THR A 466 26.95 -22.83 -30.53
N ALA A 467 28.08 -22.14 -30.36
CA ALA A 467 28.91 -21.56 -31.41
C ALA A 467 30.35 -22.11 -31.29
N ASP A 468 30.66 -23.13 -32.06
CA ASP A 468 31.96 -23.84 -32.17
C ASP A 468 32.88 -23.78 -30.93
N ALA A 469 32.79 -24.84 -30.11
CA ALA A 469 33.14 -24.81 -28.68
C ALA A 469 34.64 -24.65 -28.35
N GLU A 470 35.57 -24.96 -29.26
CA GLU A 470 37.01 -24.96 -28.95
C GLU A 470 37.64 -23.57 -28.97
N TYR A 471 37.27 -22.71 -29.91
CA TYR A 471 37.83 -21.36 -30.04
C TYR A 471 37.43 -20.46 -28.86
N TYR A 472 36.16 -20.53 -28.44
CA TYR A 472 35.60 -19.64 -27.42
C TYR A 472 35.81 -20.09 -25.96
N LYS A 473 36.18 -21.35 -25.72
CA LYS A 473 36.49 -21.87 -24.38
C LYS A 473 37.73 -21.18 -23.77
N SER A 474 38.72 -20.85 -24.61
CA SER A 474 39.89 -20.06 -24.22
C SER A 474 39.51 -18.62 -23.80
N LYS A 475 38.52 -18.02 -24.48
CA LYS A 475 38.02 -16.67 -24.20
C LYS A 475 37.16 -16.61 -22.93
N LEU A 476 36.36 -17.64 -22.66
CA LEU A 476 35.62 -17.78 -21.39
C LEU A 476 36.55 -17.79 -20.17
N LEU A 477 37.69 -18.49 -20.26
CA LEU A 477 38.71 -18.50 -19.22
C LEU A 477 39.32 -17.10 -19.02
N SER A 478 39.47 -16.31 -20.09
CA SER A 478 39.94 -14.91 -19.99
C SER A 478 38.91 -13.97 -19.35
N VAL A 479 37.60 -14.18 -19.58
CA VAL A 479 36.51 -13.44 -18.91
C VAL A 479 36.40 -13.82 -17.43
N HIS A 480 36.60 -15.11 -17.10
CA HIS A 480 36.70 -15.55 -15.70
C HIS A 480 37.95 -14.99 -15.01
N ALA A 481 39.08 -14.92 -15.72
CA ALA A 481 40.31 -14.27 -15.24
C ALA A 481 40.13 -12.76 -15.03
N LEU A 482 39.35 -12.08 -15.86
CA LEU A 482 38.91 -10.69 -15.66
C LEU A 482 38.08 -10.53 -14.38
N ARG A 483 37.19 -11.49 -14.06
CA ARG A 483 36.42 -11.49 -12.81
C ARG A 483 37.31 -11.67 -11.57
N ILE A 484 38.39 -12.46 -11.67
CA ILE A 484 39.40 -12.61 -10.61
C ILE A 484 40.21 -11.31 -10.47
N PHE A 485 40.56 -10.65 -11.57
CA PHE A 485 41.36 -9.41 -11.54
C PHE A 485 40.59 -8.19 -10.99
N VAL A 486 39.28 -8.10 -11.24
CA VAL A 486 38.45 -6.99 -10.74
C VAL A 486 38.09 -7.15 -9.25
N ASN A 487 37.99 -8.37 -8.73
CA ASN A 487 37.73 -8.63 -7.31
C ASN A 487 38.99 -8.52 -6.42
N LEU A 488 40.17 -8.29 -6.98
CA LEU A 488 41.45 -8.14 -6.27
C LEU A 488 42.00 -6.70 -6.30
N GLY A 489 41.19 -5.72 -6.72
CA GLY A 489 41.56 -4.29 -6.82
C GLY A 489 40.99 -3.43 -5.70
#